data_AF-A0A1T4SLN3-F1
#
_entry.id   AF-A0A1T4SLN3-F1
#
_cell.length_a   1.000
_cell.length_b   1.000
_cell.length_c   1.000
_cell.angle_alpha   90.00
_cell.angle_beta   90.00
_cell.angle_gamma   90.00
#
_symmetry.space_group_name_H-M   'P 1'
#
loop_
_entity.id
_entity.type
_entity.pdbx_description
1 polymer ?
#
loop_
_entity_poly.entity_id
_entity_poly.type
_entity_poly.pdbx_seq_one_letter_code
_entity_poly.pdbx_strand_id
1 'polypeptide(L)'
;MAIIPQIKLFEWTEIQTIGDLVRLRLVLDYMPDEELMRTLERNRGKGRNDYPVRAIWNSILAGIVFQHESVEKLRRELARNG
;
A
#
# COMPACT_ATOMS: atom_id res chain seq x y z
N MET A 1 -40.73 12.56 16.33
CA MET A 1 -39.33 12.35 16.77
C MET A 1 -38.55 11.95 15.54
N ALA A 2 -37.69 12.82 15.01
CA ALA A 2 -36.91 12.51 13.81
C ALA A 2 -35.69 11.69 14.24
N ILE A 3 -35.62 10.44 13.79
CA ILE A 3 -34.42 9.60 13.94
C ILE A 3 -33.49 10.03 12.82
N ILE A 4 -32.39 10.71 13.16
CA ILE A 4 -31.31 10.96 12.21
C ILE A 4 -30.45 9.69 12.23
N PRO A 5 -30.42 8.89 11.16
CA PRO A 5 -29.55 7.74 11.10
C PRO A 5 -28.10 8.23 11.17
N GLN A 6 -27.40 7.89 12.26
CA GLN A 6 -25.95 8.00 12.31
C GLN A 6 -25.39 6.90 11.42
N ILE A 7 -25.21 7.21 10.14
CA ILE A 7 -24.45 6.36 9.24
C ILE A 7 -23.02 6.41 9.76
N LYS A 8 -22.54 5.30 10.32
CA LYS A 8 -21.13 5.16 10.70
C LYS A 8 -20.30 5.33 9.43
N LEU A 9 -19.69 6.49 9.28
CA LEU A 9 -18.77 6.75 8.19
C LEU A 9 -17.46 6.06 8.58
N PHE A 10 -17.26 4.84 8.06
CA PHE A 10 -16.04 4.01 8.15
C PHE A 10 -15.22 4.20 9.43
N GLU A 11 -15.51 3.40 10.44
CA GLU A 11 -14.75 3.42 11.69
C GLU A 11 -13.37 2.79 11.44
N TRP A 12 -12.28 3.47 11.81
CA TRP A 12 -10.91 2.96 11.64
C TRP A 12 -10.69 1.58 12.29
N THR A 13 -11.47 1.27 13.32
CA THR A 13 -11.54 -0.04 13.98
C THR A 13 -11.92 -1.16 13.02
N GLU A 14 -12.81 -0.93 12.05
CA GLU A 14 -13.20 -1.95 11.05
C GLU A 14 -12.02 -2.29 10.13
N ILE A 15 -11.22 -1.29 9.74
CA ILE A 15 -10.01 -1.48 8.92
C ILE A 15 -8.89 -2.18 9.71
N GLN A 16 -8.78 -1.95 11.01
CA GLN A 16 -7.80 -2.65 11.84
C GLN A 16 -8.15 -4.12 12.07
N THR A 17 -9.43 -4.47 12.05
CA THR A 17 -9.88 -5.86 12.25
C THR A 17 -9.72 -6.75 11.03
N ILE A 18 -9.54 -6.18 9.84
CA ILE A 18 -9.27 -6.96 8.63
C ILE A 18 -7.79 -7.33 8.52
N GLY A 19 -7.52 -8.51 7.96
CA GLY A 19 -6.15 -9.02 7.82
C GLY A 19 -5.26 -8.12 6.96
N ASP A 20 -3.97 -8.12 7.27
CA ASP A 20 -2.98 -7.22 6.67
C ASP A 20 -2.92 -7.27 5.14
N LEU A 21 -3.12 -8.44 4.53
CA LEU A 21 -3.17 -8.58 3.07
C LEU A 21 -4.38 -7.86 2.46
N VAL A 22 -5.53 -7.89 3.14
CA VAL A 22 -6.75 -7.18 2.70
C VAL A 22 -6.53 -5.67 2.84
N ARG A 23 -5.89 -5.23 3.92
CA ARG A 23 -5.51 -3.83 4.10
C ARG A 23 -4.57 -3.35 3.00
N LEU A 24 -3.56 -4.16 2.66
CA LEU A 24 -2.64 -3.83 1.57
C LEU A 24 -3.37 -3.77 0.23
N ARG A 25 -4.28 -4.71 -0.05
CA ARG A 25 -5.12 -4.66 -1.27
C ARG A 25 -5.90 -3.35 -1.36
N LEU A 26 -6.58 -2.95 -0.28
CA LEU A 26 -7.32 -1.68 -0.26
C LEU A 26 -6.42 -0.48 -0.51
N VAL A 27 -5.23 -0.46 0.09
CA VAL A 27 -4.24 0.59 -0.16
C VAL A 27 -3.86 0.62 -1.63
N LEU A 28 -3.53 -0.51 -2.24
CA LEU A 28 -3.13 -0.58 -3.65
C LEU A 28 -4.26 -0.21 -4.62
N ASP A 29 -5.51 -0.55 -4.29
CA ASP A 29 -6.66 -0.29 -5.17
C ASP A 29 -7.08 1.19 -5.17
N TYR A 30 -6.88 1.89 -4.04
CA TYR A 30 -7.39 3.26 -3.84
C TYR A 30 -6.29 4.33 -3.72
N MET A 31 -5.01 3.97 -3.74
CA MET A 31 -3.91 4.94 -3.69
C MET A 31 -3.90 5.82 -4.95
N PRO A 32 -3.97 7.16 -4.83
CA PRO A 32 -3.92 8.05 -5.99
C PRO A 32 -2.46 8.34 -6.41
N ASP A 33 -1.65 7.30 -6.60
CA ASP A 33 -0.21 7.42 -6.87
C ASP A 33 0.15 7.41 -8.37
N GLU A 34 -0.82 7.26 -9.28
CA GLU A 34 -0.56 7.09 -10.71
C GLU A 34 0.27 8.24 -11.32
N GLU A 35 -0.03 9.49 -10.95
CA GLU A 35 0.73 10.65 -11.44
C GLU A 35 2.19 10.62 -10.96
N LEU A 36 2.39 10.24 -9.69
CA LEU A 36 3.72 10.05 -9.11
C LEU A 36 4.47 8.93 -9.83
N MET A 37 3.82 7.78 -10.04
CA MET A 37 4.41 6.62 -10.72
C MET A 37 4.86 6.98 -12.13
N ARG A 38 4.01 7.62 -12.92
CA ARG A 38 4.37 8.08 -14.28
C ARG A 38 5.53 9.06 -14.28
N THR A 39 5.61 9.94 -13.28
CA THR A 39 6.69 10.92 -13.18
C THR A 39 8.02 10.25 -12.85
N LEU A 40 8.02 9.32 -11.89
CA LEU A 40 9.19 8.53 -11.53
C LEU A 40 9.65 7.62 -12.68
N GLU A 41 8.72 6.97 -13.38
CA GLU A 41 9.00 6.12 -14.55
C GLU A 41 9.61 6.92 -15.70
N ARG A 42 9.07 8.10 -16.00
CA ARG A 42 9.64 9.02 -17.01
C ARG A 42 11.05 9.46 -16.64
N ASN A 43 11.26 9.86 -15.37
CA ASN A 43 12.56 10.29 -14.88
C ASN A 43 13.61 9.17 -14.93
N ARG A 44 13.19 7.92 -14.69
CA ARG A 44 14.10 6.77 -14.77
C ARG A 44 14.62 6.51 -16.19
N GLY A 45 13.84 6.83 -17.22
CA GLY A 45 14.25 6.66 -18.61
C GLY A 45 14.50 5.19 -18.99
N LYS A 46 15.58 4.92 -19.74
CA LYS A 46 15.87 3.62 -20.39
C LYS A 46 17.00 2.81 -19.73
N GLY A 47 17.37 3.14 -18.50
CA GLY A 47 18.42 2.43 -17.75
C GLY A 47 18.00 1.03 -17.26
N ARG A 48 18.85 0.41 -16.46
CA ARG A 48 18.60 -0.89 -15.82
C ARG A 48 17.26 -0.89 -15.06
N ASN A 49 16.43 -1.90 -15.30
CA ASN A 49 15.07 -2.00 -14.76
C ASN A 49 14.82 -3.33 -14.03
N ASP A 50 15.83 -3.82 -13.31
CA ASP A 50 15.69 -5.04 -12.50
C ASP A 50 14.66 -4.88 -11.37
N TYR A 51 14.43 -3.63 -10.96
CA TYR A 51 13.47 -3.24 -9.95
C TYR A 51 12.51 -2.18 -10.53
N PRO A 52 11.33 -2.58 -11.02
CA PRO A 52 10.32 -1.66 -11.51
C PRO A 52 9.90 -0.62 -10.45
N VAL A 53 9.70 0.64 -10.85
CA VAL A 53 9.31 1.73 -9.92
C VAL A 53 8.09 1.34 -9.10
N ARG A 54 7.04 0.85 -9.77
CA ARG A 54 5.80 0.42 -9.10
C ARG A 54 6.01 -0.74 -8.13
N ALA A 55 6.88 -1.70 -8.47
CA ALA A 55 7.17 -2.82 -7.58
C ALA A 55 7.87 -2.34 -6.30
N ILE A 56 8.82 -1.41 -6.42
CA ILE A 56 9.47 -0.78 -5.27
C ILE A 56 8.47 0.05 -4.46
N TRP A 57 7.64 0.86 -5.12
CA TRP A 57 6.62 1.67 -4.46
C TRP A 57 5.61 0.81 -3.67
N ASN A 58 5.09 -0.25 -4.28
CA ASN A 58 4.20 -1.21 -3.63
C ASN A 58 4.87 -1.90 -2.44
N SER A 59 6.18 -2.16 -2.52
CA SER A 59 6.95 -2.72 -1.40
C SER A 59 7.05 -1.75 -0.22
N ILE A 60 7.21 -0.45 -0.48
CA ILE A 60 7.21 0.60 0.55
C ILE A 60 5.83 0.65 1.23
N LEU A 61 4.75 0.65 0.45
CA LEU A 61 3.38 0.63 0.97
C LEU A 61 3.14 -0.62 1.84
N ALA A 62 3.60 -1.79 1.40
CA ALA A 62 3.53 -3.02 2.19
C ALA A 62 4.28 -2.89 3.53
N GLY A 63 5.48 -2.28 3.53
CA GLY A 63 6.24 -2.02 4.76
C GLY A 63 5.48 -1.18 5.78
N ILE A 64 4.74 -0.16 5.31
CA ILE A 64 3.91 0.70 6.15
C ILE A 64 2.69 -0.06 6.67
N VAL A 65 1.96 -0.76 5.78
CA VAL A 65 0.74 -1.49 6.15
C VAL A 65 1.04 -2.63 7.14
N PHE A 66 2.10 -3.38 6.91
CA PHE A 66 2.55 -4.48 7.77
C PHE A 66 3.33 -4.00 8.99
N GLN A 67 3.57 -2.68 9.11
CA GLN A 67 4.26 -2.06 10.23
C GLN A 67 5.64 -2.70 10.49
N HIS A 68 6.37 -3.00 9.43
CA HIS A 68 7.71 -3.56 9.58
C HIS A 68 8.67 -2.52 10.16
N GLU A 69 9.35 -2.88 11.25
CA GLU A 69 10.27 -1.98 11.96
C GLU A 69 11.54 -1.63 11.15
N SER A 70 11.83 -2.41 10.10
CA SER A 70 13.04 -2.26 9.28
C SER A 70 12.86 -2.80 7.86
N VAL A 71 13.70 -2.32 6.95
CA VAL A 71 13.72 -2.76 5.54
C VAL A 71 14.11 -4.24 5.44
N GLU A 72 14.96 -4.74 6.32
CA GLU A 72 15.37 -6.15 6.36
C GLU A 72 14.20 -7.06 6.74
N LYS A 73 13.34 -6.64 7.68
CA LYS A 73 12.10 -7.38 8.00
C LYS A 73 11.16 -7.43 6.81
N LEU A 74 10.93 -6.29 6.14
CA LEU A 74 10.15 -6.25 4.91
C LEU A 74 10.72 -7.16 3.82
N ARG A 75 12.03 -7.11 3.57
CA ARG A 75 12.67 -7.95 2.55
C ARG A 75 12.53 -9.44 2.83
N ARG A 76 12.63 -9.86 4.09
CA ARG A 76 12.39 -11.26 4.47
C ARG A 76 10.95 -11.70 4.21
N GLU A 77 9.99 -10.82 4.49
CA GLU A 77 8.58 -11.10 4.23
C GLU A 77 8.28 -11.16 2.74
N LEU A 78 8.80 -10.22 1.94
CA LEU A 78 8.65 -10.25 0.49
C LEU A 78 9.30 -11.50 -0.12
N ALA A 79 10.49 -11.90 0.35
CA ALA A 79 11.15 -13.12 -0.12
C ALA A 79 10.40 -14.41 0.25
N ARG A 80 9.59 -14.38 1.31
CA ARG A 80 8.74 -15.52 1.69
C ARG A 80 7.51 -15.65 0.78
N ASN A 81 7.01 -14.54 0.23
CA ASN A 81 5.71 -14.48 -0.46
C ASN A 81 5.80 -14.17 -1.97
N GLY A 82 6.97 -13.78 -2.49
CA GLY A 82 7.21 -13.42 -3.90
C GLY A 82 7.88 -14.54 -4.67
#